data_AF-A0A0C1H7M8-F1
#
_entry.id   AF-A0A0C1H7M8-F1
#
_cell.length_a   1.000
_cell.length_b   1.000
_cell.length_c   1.000
_cell.angle_alpha   90.00
_cell.angle_beta   90.00
_cell.angle_gamma   90.00
#
_symmetry.space_group_name_H-M   'P 1'
#
loop_
_entity.id
_entity.type
_entity.pdbx_description
1 polymer ?
#
loop_
_entity_poly.entity_id
_entity_poly.type
_entity_poly.pdbx_seq_one_letter_code
_entity_poly.pdbx_strand_id
1 'polypeptide(L)'
;MLANRLSSLGFKLHKSNNMFSKPRPYSLAKSHQILKTSYTFYQKKRKQLSADHLIHFETLLESLDKVIQKEDRLKADAFAKEAEKFTQIHFKKSFLDYTWEIGLAIFIALLIAVVVRQMWFELYEIPTGSMRPTFKEQDHLSVTKTAFGLNIPLETNHFYFDPNLVQRTSVVIWSGDGISHLDSDSTFMTIFPYTKRYIKRCMGKPGDILYFYGGKIYGIDQDGNDLKELRDSPYLSKLDHIPFTNFEGKRAYTQDSQLKMINQVAFGHFSLNVGRYRFMRQSIAGEVFNGREWIKDNPLAQKKAHRSIETYSDLWGIRNIAIARLLTKDQIEKFTTFSLKDFGEGILYLELRHTPSLSYPLPILSDFYGPSIEGFTTLIPLEEKHLKALMDNMYTCRFHVQNEKGVPYRVENQKTPSQYSPSFPNVPNGTYEFYYGKAQQIHWGGISTTLPSNHPLYDFTPNNVQKLFNIGIEMNNQVEPNQAKQAFFPNRYVYFREGDLYAMGGKILDKEDSVLQNFHQTEKKS
;
A
#
# COMPACT_ATOMS: atom_id res chain seq x y z
N MET A 1 -3.40 -30.41 34.39
CA MET A 1 -3.64 -29.05 34.94
C MET A 1 -4.23 -28.10 33.90
N LEU A 2 -5.27 -28.53 33.13
CA LEU A 2 -5.92 -27.64 32.14
C LEU A 2 -7.30 -28.15 31.71
N ALA A 3 -8.09 -28.62 32.68
CA ALA A 3 -9.51 -28.95 32.48
C ALA A 3 -10.43 -28.35 33.57
N ASN A 4 -9.87 -27.52 34.47
CA ASN A 4 -10.57 -27.01 35.67
C ASN A 4 -10.48 -25.48 35.82
N ARG A 5 -10.60 -24.69 34.74
CA ARG A 5 -10.52 -23.21 34.88
C ARG A 5 -11.32 -22.36 33.89
N LEU A 6 -12.49 -22.82 33.43
CA LEU A 6 -13.48 -21.95 32.77
C LEU A 6 -14.91 -22.23 33.26
N SER A 7 -15.06 -22.37 34.57
CA SER A 7 -16.33 -22.21 35.28
C SER A 7 -16.45 -20.79 35.84
N SER A 8 -16.57 -19.78 34.98
CA SER A 8 -17.01 -18.44 35.39
C SER A 8 -17.26 -17.56 34.18
N LEU A 9 -18.44 -17.70 33.59
CA LEU A 9 -19.22 -16.62 32.98
C LEU A 9 -20.64 -17.18 32.83
N GLY A 10 -21.52 -16.65 33.68
CA GLY A 10 -22.75 -17.32 34.10
C GLY A 10 -23.81 -17.44 33.00
N PHE A 11 -24.16 -18.68 32.69
CA PHE A 11 -25.55 -19.05 32.47
C PHE A 11 -25.93 -20.03 33.57
N LYS A 12 -26.59 -19.52 34.62
CA LYS A 12 -27.33 -20.36 35.57
C LYS A 12 -28.38 -21.12 34.75
N LEU A 13 -28.11 -22.40 34.50
CA LEU A 13 -29.16 -23.38 34.26
C LEU A 13 -30.11 -23.29 35.46
N HIS A 14 -31.23 -22.60 35.26
CA HIS A 14 -32.32 -22.63 36.21
C HIS A 14 -32.96 -24.01 36.12
N LYS A 15 -32.38 -24.97 36.85
CA LYS A 15 -33.14 -26.13 37.35
C LYS A 15 -34.15 -25.57 38.35
N SER A 16 -35.26 -25.07 37.82
CA SER A 16 -36.46 -24.82 38.60
C SER A 16 -37.06 -26.18 38.95
N ASN A 17 -36.75 -26.66 40.15
CA ASN A 17 -37.67 -27.50 40.89
C ASN A 17 -39.02 -26.77 40.96
N ASN A 18 -39.98 -27.19 40.16
CA ASN A 18 -41.39 -26.91 40.46
C ASN A 18 -42.21 -28.17 40.21
N MET A 19 -42.46 -28.84 41.32
CA MET A 19 -43.46 -29.86 41.56
C MET A 19 -44.82 -29.33 41.06
N PHE A 20 -45.44 -30.03 40.10
CA PHE A 20 -46.82 -29.88 39.62
C PHE A 20 -47.40 -28.46 39.51
N SER A 21 -46.99 -27.69 38.50
CA SER A 21 -47.89 -26.67 37.92
C SER A 21 -48.39 -27.16 36.57
N LYS A 22 -49.71 -27.33 36.44
CA LYS A 22 -50.32 -27.65 35.13
C LYS A 22 -49.93 -26.56 34.13
N PRO A 23 -49.57 -26.89 32.87
CA PRO A 23 -49.24 -25.88 31.87
C PRO A 23 -50.41 -24.90 31.75
N ARG A 24 -50.12 -23.59 31.86
CA ARG A 24 -51.17 -22.55 31.80
C ARG A 24 -51.95 -22.70 30.48
N PRO A 25 -53.30 -22.62 30.51
CA PRO A 25 -54.10 -22.70 29.30
C PRO A 25 -53.80 -21.49 28.40
N TYR A 26 -53.76 -21.74 27.09
CA TYR A 26 -53.63 -20.71 26.07
C TYR A 26 -54.67 -19.60 26.28
N SER A 27 -54.30 -18.37 25.95
CA SER A 27 -55.25 -17.27 25.86
C SER A 27 -56.11 -17.45 24.61
N LEU A 28 -57.31 -16.85 24.59
CA LEU A 28 -58.15 -16.83 23.38
C LEU A 28 -57.39 -16.25 22.18
N ALA A 29 -56.56 -15.22 22.39
CA ALA A 29 -55.70 -14.65 21.35
C ALA A 29 -54.69 -15.67 20.79
N LYS A 30 -54.09 -16.49 21.67
CA LYS A 30 -53.17 -17.56 21.24
C LYS A 30 -53.91 -18.68 20.50
N SER A 31 -55.08 -19.11 20.98
CA SER A 31 -55.93 -20.09 20.29
C SER A 31 -56.38 -19.60 18.91
N HIS A 32 -56.73 -18.31 18.79
CA HIS A 32 -57.07 -17.69 17.51
C HIS A 32 -55.87 -17.59 16.55
N GLN A 33 -54.67 -17.27 17.06
CA GLN A 33 -53.44 -17.32 16.26
C GLN A 33 -53.15 -18.73 15.75
N ILE A 34 -53.36 -19.75 16.59
CA ILE A 34 -53.20 -21.16 16.20
C ILE A 34 -54.22 -21.53 15.13
N LEU A 35 -55.50 -21.19 15.31
CA LEU A 35 -56.54 -21.42 14.30
C LEU A 35 -56.14 -20.84 12.94
N LYS A 36 -55.70 -19.57 12.90
CA LYS A 36 -55.24 -18.91 11.66
C LYS A 36 -54.06 -19.63 11.02
N THR A 37 -53.09 -20.05 11.82
CA THR A 37 -51.89 -20.75 11.34
C THR A 37 -52.24 -22.14 10.80
N SER A 38 -53.03 -22.91 11.56
CA SER A 38 -53.51 -24.24 11.20
C SER A 38 -54.38 -24.22 9.94
N TYR A 39 -55.24 -23.21 9.80
CA TYR A 39 -56.04 -23.00 8.60
C TYR A 39 -55.16 -22.64 7.37
N THR A 40 -54.09 -21.87 7.57
CA THR A 40 -53.12 -21.60 6.50
C THR A 40 -52.41 -22.88 6.04
N PHE A 41 -52.05 -23.78 6.97
CA PHE A 41 -51.51 -25.09 6.63
C PHE A 41 -52.52 -25.98 5.91
N TYR A 42 -53.78 -25.99 6.38
CA TYR A 42 -54.89 -26.68 5.70
C TYR A 42 -54.97 -26.25 4.24
N GLN A 43 -55.06 -24.95 3.97
CA GLN A 43 -55.18 -24.45 2.58
C GLN A 43 -54.02 -24.89 1.69
N LYS A 44 -52.78 -24.83 2.20
CA LYS A 44 -51.56 -25.14 1.44
C LYS A 44 -51.32 -26.65 1.26
N LYS A 45 -51.64 -27.46 2.26
CA LYS A 45 -51.20 -28.86 2.36
C LYS A 45 -52.34 -29.88 2.47
N ARG A 46 -53.63 -29.49 2.41
CA ARG A 46 -54.77 -30.42 2.49
C ARG A 46 -54.71 -31.61 1.53
N LYS A 47 -54.12 -31.43 0.34
CA LYS A 47 -53.94 -32.51 -0.66
C LYS A 47 -52.96 -33.61 -0.22
N GLN A 48 -52.20 -33.40 0.86
CA GLN A 48 -51.24 -34.35 1.42
C GLN A 48 -51.86 -35.26 2.50
N LEU A 49 -53.09 -34.99 2.92
CA LEU A 49 -53.81 -35.79 3.92
C LEU A 49 -54.65 -36.89 3.26
N SER A 50 -54.83 -38.01 3.96
CA SER A 50 -55.89 -38.98 3.60
C SER A 50 -57.28 -38.39 3.90
N ALA A 51 -58.33 -38.95 3.29
CA ALA A 51 -59.70 -38.47 3.46
C ALA A 51 -60.14 -38.39 4.94
N ASP A 52 -59.80 -39.40 5.74
CA ASP A 52 -60.14 -39.44 7.17
C ASP A 52 -59.44 -38.33 7.97
N HIS A 53 -58.14 -38.11 7.69
CA HIS A 53 -57.37 -37.05 8.34
C HIS A 53 -57.84 -35.65 7.93
N LEU A 54 -58.30 -35.48 6.68
CA LEU A 54 -58.86 -34.24 6.18
C LEU A 54 -60.16 -33.88 6.92
N ILE A 55 -61.10 -34.81 6.99
CA ILE A 55 -62.40 -34.63 7.67
C ILE A 55 -62.19 -34.34 9.16
N HIS A 56 -61.29 -35.09 9.80
CA HIS A 56 -60.94 -34.85 11.20
C HIS A 56 -60.37 -33.44 11.42
N PHE A 57 -59.44 -33.00 10.55
CA PHE A 57 -58.82 -31.69 10.70
C PHE A 57 -59.80 -30.54 10.40
N GLU A 58 -60.69 -30.68 9.42
CA GLU A 58 -61.76 -29.70 9.14
C GLU A 58 -62.69 -29.57 10.34
N THR A 59 -63.16 -30.70 10.88
CA THR A 59 -64.02 -30.73 12.08
C THR A 59 -63.33 -30.08 13.28
N LEU A 60 -62.02 -30.30 13.42
CA LEU A 60 -61.21 -29.73 14.49
C LEU A 60 -61.08 -28.21 14.36
N LEU A 61 -60.85 -27.68 13.14
CA LEU A 61 -60.77 -26.24 12.88
C LEU A 61 -62.13 -25.55 13.09
N GLU A 62 -63.22 -26.16 12.64
CA GLU A 62 -64.58 -25.64 12.87
C GLU A 62 -64.95 -25.63 14.37
N SER A 63 -64.57 -26.67 15.10
CA SER A 63 -64.81 -26.76 16.54
C SER A 63 -64.00 -25.71 17.30
N LEU A 64 -62.75 -25.50 16.91
CA LEU A 64 -61.89 -24.45 17.47
C LEU A 64 -62.47 -23.05 17.22
N ASP A 65 -62.93 -22.75 16.01
CA ASP A 65 -63.54 -21.45 15.66
C ASP A 65 -64.83 -21.19 16.47
N LYS A 66 -65.75 -22.17 16.52
CA LYS A 66 -66.99 -22.06 17.31
C LYS A 66 -66.74 -21.81 18.79
N VAL A 67 -65.71 -22.43 19.35
CA VAL A 67 -65.36 -22.30 20.77
C VAL A 67 -64.65 -20.98 21.06
N ILE A 68 -63.84 -20.47 20.13
CA ILE A 68 -63.25 -19.12 20.23
C ILE A 68 -64.35 -18.05 20.19
N GLN A 69 -65.33 -18.17 19.30
CA GLN A 69 -66.46 -17.23 19.21
C GLN A 69 -67.34 -17.23 20.47
N LYS A 70 -67.43 -18.37 21.17
CA LYS A 70 -68.12 -18.51 22.46
C LYS A 70 -67.29 -18.08 23.66
N GLU A 71 -66.07 -17.58 23.43
CA GLU A 71 -65.11 -17.14 24.46
C GLU A 71 -64.79 -18.22 25.53
N ASP A 72 -65.01 -19.50 25.24
CA ASP A 72 -64.73 -20.61 26.15
C ASP A 72 -63.24 -20.97 26.10
N ARG A 73 -62.46 -20.29 26.94
CA ARG A 73 -61.01 -20.38 26.98
C ARG A 73 -60.48 -21.80 27.23
N LEU A 74 -61.13 -22.59 28.09
CA LEU A 74 -60.63 -23.92 28.46
C LEU A 74 -60.81 -24.90 27.29
N LYS A 75 -61.95 -24.85 26.61
CA LYS A 75 -62.16 -25.66 25.41
C LYS A 75 -61.32 -25.15 24.23
N ALA A 76 -61.16 -23.83 24.10
CA ALA A 76 -60.32 -23.24 23.05
C ALA A 76 -58.84 -23.63 23.22
N ASP A 77 -58.35 -23.76 24.45
CA ASP A 77 -57.02 -24.30 24.74
C ASP A 77 -56.89 -25.76 24.30
N ALA A 78 -57.87 -26.60 24.65
CA ALA A 78 -57.86 -28.02 24.29
C ALA A 78 -57.83 -28.22 22.77
N PHE A 79 -58.77 -27.61 22.03
CA PHE A 79 -58.84 -27.72 20.58
C PHE A 79 -57.64 -27.06 19.88
N ALA A 80 -57.11 -25.95 20.41
CA ALA A 80 -55.91 -25.32 19.84
C ALA A 80 -54.67 -26.21 19.99
N LYS A 81 -54.47 -26.85 21.14
CA LYS A 81 -53.37 -27.81 21.34
C LYS A 81 -53.50 -29.02 20.43
N GLU A 82 -54.72 -29.52 20.23
CA GLU A 82 -54.98 -30.63 19.32
C GLU A 82 -54.70 -30.24 17.86
N ALA A 83 -55.17 -29.06 17.43
CA ALA A 83 -54.90 -28.54 16.09
C ALA A 83 -53.41 -28.29 15.85
N GLU A 84 -52.71 -27.71 16.84
CA GLU A 84 -51.27 -27.51 16.78
C GLU A 84 -50.52 -28.85 16.69
N LYS A 85 -50.87 -29.83 17.53
CA LYS A 85 -50.29 -31.18 17.50
C LYS A 85 -50.54 -31.86 16.15
N PHE A 86 -51.75 -31.76 15.60
CA PHE A 86 -52.08 -32.30 14.29
C PHE A 86 -51.19 -31.68 13.19
N THR A 87 -51.02 -30.35 13.20
CA THR A 87 -50.15 -29.68 12.22
C THR A 87 -48.68 -30.07 12.35
N GLN A 88 -48.19 -30.29 13.58
CA GLN A 88 -46.80 -30.73 13.82
C GLN A 88 -46.54 -32.15 13.30
N ILE A 89 -47.54 -33.03 13.37
CA ILE A 89 -47.44 -34.42 12.91
C ILE A 89 -47.53 -34.49 11.39
N HIS A 90 -48.55 -33.87 10.80
CA HIS A 90 -48.93 -34.07 9.40
C HIS A 90 -48.41 -32.98 8.45
N PHE A 91 -48.06 -31.80 8.95
CA PHE A 91 -47.57 -30.68 8.15
C PHE A 91 -46.14 -30.26 8.50
N LYS A 92 -45.27 -31.24 8.76
CA LYS A 92 -43.83 -31.00 8.93
C LYS A 92 -43.31 -30.12 7.80
N LYS A 93 -42.44 -29.16 8.13
CA LYS A 93 -41.70 -28.42 7.10
C LYS A 93 -40.94 -29.44 6.25
N SER A 94 -41.10 -29.34 4.94
CA SER A 94 -40.32 -30.19 4.04
C SER A 94 -38.84 -29.85 4.22
N PHE A 95 -37.95 -30.80 3.91
CA PHE A 95 -36.53 -30.50 3.77
C PHE A 95 -36.32 -29.32 2.80
N LEU A 96 -37.13 -29.22 1.73
CA LEU A 96 -37.11 -28.11 0.78
C LEU A 96 -37.51 -26.76 1.40
N ASP A 97 -38.47 -26.74 2.34
CA ASP A 97 -38.88 -25.51 3.01
C ASP A 97 -37.73 -25.01 3.90
N TYR A 98 -37.05 -25.92 4.59
CA TYR A 98 -35.90 -25.61 5.44
C TYR A 98 -34.69 -25.13 4.62
N THR A 99 -34.37 -25.78 3.51
CA THR A 99 -33.28 -25.34 2.63
C THR A 99 -33.58 -23.99 1.98
N TRP A 100 -34.83 -23.72 1.62
CA TRP A 100 -35.24 -22.41 1.11
C TRP A 100 -35.11 -21.31 2.16
N GLU A 101 -35.57 -21.55 3.40
CA GLU A 101 -35.43 -20.59 4.51
C GLU A 101 -33.96 -20.27 4.81
N ILE A 102 -33.09 -21.29 4.86
CA ILE A 102 -31.64 -21.10 5.02
C ILE A 102 -31.05 -20.36 3.82
N GLY A 103 -31.39 -20.78 2.59
CA GLY A 103 -30.89 -20.15 1.37
C GLY A 103 -31.25 -18.67 1.31
N LEU A 104 -32.49 -18.33 1.65
CA LEU A 104 -32.94 -16.94 1.73
C LEU A 104 -32.22 -16.16 2.84
N ALA A 105 -32.04 -16.74 4.02
CA ALA A 105 -31.32 -16.09 5.12
C ALA A 105 -29.85 -15.81 4.75
N ILE A 106 -29.16 -16.78 4.14
CA ILE A 106 -27.79 -16.61 3.64
C ILE A 106 -27.75 -15.54 2.55
N PHE A 107 -28.68 -15.57 1.59
CA PHE A 107 -28.76 -14.57 0.53
C PHE A 107 -28.94 -13.15 1.08
N ILE A 108 -29.89 -12.95 2.02
CA ILE A 108 -30.12 -11.64 2.65
C ILE A 108 -28.88 -11.20 3.44
N ALA A 109 -28.24 -12.10 4.19
CA ALA A 109 -27.03 -11.79 4.94
C ALA A 109 -25.88 -11.37 4.01
N LEU A 110 -25.68 -12.09 2.89
CA LEU A 110 -24.69 -11.73 1.87
C LEU A 110 -25.00 -10.40 1.20
N LEU A 111 -26.27 -10.14 0.87
CA LEU A 111 -26.71 -8.88 0.28
C LEU A 111 -26.40 -7.70 1.22
N ILE A 112 -26.77 -7.82 2.50
CA ILE A 112 -26.46 -6.80 3.52
C ILE A 112 -24.95 -6.64 3.66
N ALA A 113 -24.19 -7.74 3.71
CA ALA A 113 -22.73 -7.69 3.82
C ALA A 113 -22.09 -6.97 2.61
N VAL A 114 -22.58 -7.21 1.39
CA VAL A 114 -22.11 -6.51 0.18
C VAL A 114 -22.45 -5.02 0.25
N VAL A 115 -23.68 -4.66 0.61
CA VAL A 115 -24.10 -3.25 0.71
C VAL A 115 -23.25 -2.51 1.76
N VAL A 116 -23.11 -3.08 2.96
CA VAL A 116 -22.29 -2.49 4.03
C VAL A 116 -20.84 -2.34 3.59
N ARG A 117 -20.25 -3.39 3.01
CA ARG A 117 -18.85 -3.39 2.54
C ARG A 117 -18.59 -2.38 1.42
N GLN A 118 -19.55 -2.20 0.52
CA GLN A 118 -19.37 -1.32 -0.64
C GLN A 118 -19.69 0.15 -0.33
N MET A 119 -20.63 0.43 0.59
CA MET A 119 -21.12 1.78 0.85
C MET A 119 -20.65 2.38 2.17
N TRP A 120 -20.42 1.57 3.22
CA TRP A 120 -20.17 2.09 4.57
C TRP A 120 -18.69 1.99 4.97
N PHE A 121 -18.18 0.78 5.14
CA PHE A 121 -16.80 0.56 5.53
C PHE A 121 -16.28 -0.80 5.04
N GLU A 122 -14.97 -0.92 4.91
CA GLU A 122 -14.32 -2.17 4.52
C GLU A 122 -13.03 -2.37 5.32
N LEU A 123 -12.73 -3.64 5.62
CA LEU A 123 -11.47 -4.02 6.24
C LEU A 123 -10.45 -4.33 5.14
N TYR A 124 -9.26 -3.72 5.23
CA TYR A 124 -8.16 -3.93 4.29
C TYR A 124 -6.93 -4.48 5.01
N GLU A 125 -6.21 -5.39 4.36
CA GLU A 125 -4.84 -5.76 4.75
C GLU A 125 -3.85 -5.07 3.80
N ILE A 126 -2.74 -4.55 4.33
CA ILE A 126 -1.73 -3.83 3.55
C ILE A 126 -0.72 -4.82 2.94
N PRO A 127 -0.66 -4.96 1.59
CA PRO A 127 0.21 -5.94 0.95
C PRO A 127 1.62 -5.40 0.63
N THR A 128 1.84 -4.09 0.70
CA THR A 128 3.08 -3.44 0.26
C THR A 128 3.59 -2.37 1.22
N GLY A 129 4.91 -2.17 1.25
CA GLY A 129 5.58 -1.17 2.08
C GLY A 129 5.52 0.28 1.55
N SER A 130 4.70 0.59 0.55
CA SER A 130 4.66 1.94 -0.07
C SER A 130 4.16 3.06 0.86
N MET A 131 3.51 2.69 1.96
CA MET A 131 2.99 3.62 2.97
C MET A 131 3.83 3.63 4.25
N ARG A 132 4.99 2.97 4.26
CA ARG A 132 5.87 2.93 5.44
C ARG A 132 6.39 4.35 5.76
N PRO A 133 6.54 4.68 7.05
CA PRO A 133 6.18 3.91 8.25
C PRO A 133 4.70 3.96 8.64
N THR A 134 3.88 4.80 8.00
CA THR A 134 2.49 5.02 8.43
C THR A 134 1.69 3.73 8.47
N PHE A 135 1.80 2.92 7.42
CA PHE A 135 1.27 1.57 7.37
C PHE A 135 2.36 0.60 6.90
N LYS A 136 2.47 -0.52 7.60
CA LYS A 136 3.40 -1.62 7.32
C LYS A 136 2.67 -2.77 6.65
N GLU A 137 3.44 -3.63 5.99
CA GLU A 137 2.92 -4.86 5.43
C GLU A 137 2.28 -5.71 6.53
N GLN A 138 1.08 -6.25 6.25
CA GLN A 138 0.19 -7.01 7.15
C GLN A 138 -0.59 -6.17 8.19
N ASP A 139 -0.51 -4.84 8.15
CA ASP A 139 -1.42 -3.99 8.93
C ASP A 139 -2.87 -4.16 8.45
N HIS A 140 -3.79 -4.21 9.41
CA HIS A 140 -5.23 -4.32 9.15
C HIS A 140 -5.91 -2.97 9.40
N LEU A 141 -6.57 -2.43 8.39
CA LEU A 141 -7.21 -1.13 8.43
C LEU A 141 -8.73 -1.27 8.39
N SER A 142 -9.42 -0.42 9.16
CA SER A 142 -10.84 -0.14 8.95
C SER A 142 -10.97 1.15 8.15
N VAL A 143 -11.61 1.07 6.99
CA VAL A 143 -11.68 2.15 6.01
C VAL A 143 -13.12 2.58 5.84
N THR A 144 -13.42 3.84 6.14
CA THR A 144 -14.71 4.44 5.83
C THR A 144 -14.82 4.78 4.34
N LYS A 145 -16.00 4.53 3.76
CA LYS A 145 -16.33 4.87 2.37
C LYS A 145 -17.24 6.08 2.25
N THR A 146 -17.63 6.68 3.38
CA THR A 146 -18.65 7.75 3.47
C THR A 146 -18.06 9.15 3.65
N ALA A 147 -16.73 9.27 3.79
CA ALA A 147 -16.08 10.53 4.17
C ALA A 147 -16.21 11.65 3.12
N PHE A 148 -16.30 11.30 1.84
CA PHE A 148 -16.33 12.26 0.73
C PHE A 148 -17.30 11.84 -0.39
N GLY A 149 -18.13 10.83 -0.16
CA GLY A 149 -19.03 10.30 -1.17
C GLY A 149 -19.87 9.11 -0.71
N LEU A 150 -20.74 8.66 -1.61
CA LEU A 150 -21.54 7.44 -1.50
C LEU A 150 -21.33 6.63 -2.78
N ASN A 151 -20.69 5.48 -2.66
CA ASN A 151 -20.40 4.62 -3.81
C ASN A 151 -21.64 3.87 -4.29
N ILE A 152 -21.70 3.60 -5.60
CA ILE A 152 -22.66 2.64 -6.16
C ILE A 152 -22.11 1.22 -5.90
N PRO A 153 -22.87 0.32 -5.26
CA PRO A 153 -22.42 -1.05 -5.05
C PRO A 153 -22.02 -1.71 -6.37
N LEU A 154 -20.88 -2.40 -6.36
CA LEU A 154 -20.34 -3.16 -7.51
C LEU A 154 -19.86 -2.31 -8.71
N GLU A 155 -19.85 -0.99 -8.60
CA GLU A 155 -19.35 -0.07 -9.63
C GLU A 155 -18.24 0.85 -9.08
N THR A 156 -17.48 1.49 -9.99
CA THR A 156 -16.54 2.57 -9.65
C THR A 156 -17.22 3.94 -9.55
N ASN A 157 -18.49 4.03 -9.96
CA ASN A 157 -19.30 5.25 -9.91
C ASN A 157 -19.78 5.58 -8.48
N HIS A 158 -20.22 6.83 -8.31
CA HIS A 158 -20.71 7.35 -7.04
C HIS A 158 -22.12 7.93 -7.20
N PHE A 159 -23.02 7.64 -6.24
CA PHE A 159 -24.29 8.35 -6.11
C PHE A 159 -24.06 9.82 -5.70
N TYR A 160 -23.01 10.07 -4.92
CA TYR A 160 -22.58 11.39 -4.48
C TYR A 160 -21.06 11.38 -4.32
N PHE A 161 -20.38 12.43 -4.76
CA PHE A 161 -18.96 12.64 -4.53
C PHE A 161 -18.69 14.13 -4.43
N ASP A 162 -18.05 14.56 -3.35
CA ASP A 162 -17.61 15.94 -3.17
C ASP A 162 -16.08 15.99 -3.01
N PRO A 163 -15.36 16.47 -4.04
CA PRO A 163 -13.91 16.57 -3.99
C PRO A 163 -13.41 17.58 -2.94
N ASN A 164 -14.27 18.49 -2.45
CA ASN A 164 -13.90 19.42 -1.39
C ASN A 164 -13.72 18.73 -0.04
N LEU A 165 -14.45 17.64 0.21
CA LEU A 165 -14.35 16.84 1.44
C LEU A 165 -13.06 16.03 1.53
N VAL A 166 -12.38 15.79 0.39
CA VAL A 166 -11.05 15.16 0.40
C VAL A 166 -10.05 16.16 0.98
N GLN A 167 -9.50 15.80 2.14
CA GLN A 167 -8.52 16.61 2.86
C GLN A 167 -7.10 16.30 2.39
N ARG A 168 -6.26 17.33 2.26
CA ARG A 168 -4.82 17.13 2.07
C ARG A 168 -4.23 16.39 3.27
N THR A 169 -3.15 15.65 3.04
CA THR A 169 -2.48 14.75 4.00
C THR A 169 -3.29 13.55 4.47
N SER A 170 -4.59 13.46 4.12
CA SER A 170 -5.40 12.27 4.39
C SER A 170 -4.93 11.07 3.56
N VAL A 171 -5.17 9.87 4.09
CA VAL A 171 -4.93 8.63 3.35
C VAL A 171 -6.20 8.22 2.63
N VAL A 172 -6.08 8.04 1.32
CA VAL A 172 -7.18 7.71 0.43
C VAL A 172 -6.94 6.35 -0.21
N ILE A 173 -8.04 5.63 -0.44
CA ILE A 173 -8.05 4.39 -1.21
C ILE A 173 -8.85 4.62 -2.49
N TRP A 174 -8.28 4.26 -3.64
CA TRP A 174 -8.93 4.44 -4.93
C TRP A 174 -8.75 3.22 -5.85
N SER A 175 -9.57 3.15 -6.90
CA SER A 175 -9.42 2.16 -7.98
C SER A 175 -8.30 2.59 -8.93
N GLY A 176 -7.42 1.68 -9.32
CA GLY A 176 -6.48 1.96 -10.41
C GLY A 176 -7.11 2.07 -11.81
N ASP A 177 -8.43 1.90 -11.89
CA ASP A 177 -9.20 1.93 -13.14
C ASP A 177 -8.98 3.24 -13.92
N GLY A 178 -8.76 3.15 -15.23
CA GLY A 178 -8.48 4.29 -16.10
C GLY A 178 -7.13 4.98 -15.88
N ILE A 179 -6.28 4.51 -14.95
CA ILE A 179 -4.98 5.13 -14.66
C ILE A 179 -3.88 4.43 -15.47
N SER A 180 -3.52 5.04 -16.62
CA SER A 180 -2.60 4.49 -17.64
C SER A 180 -1.17 4.14 -17.22
N HIS A 181 -0.79 4.38 -15.97
CA HIS A 181 0.54 4.11 -15.43
C HIS A 181 0.55 3.17 -14.22
N LEU A 182 -0.63 2.74 -13.76
CA LEU A 182 -0.76 1.75 -12.70
C LEU A 182 -1.05 0.39 -13.33
N ASP A 183 -0.22 -0.61 -13.01
CA ASP A 183 -0.54 -2.01 -13.27
C ASP A 183 -1.71 -2.43 -12.37
N SER A 184 -2.92 -2.11 -12.84
CA SER A 184 -4.15 -2.19 -12.07
C SER A 184 -4.90 -3.48 -12.32
N ASP A 185 -4.52 -4.26 -13.34
CA ASP A 185 -5.16 -5.52 -13.64
C ASP A 185 -4.59 -6.62 -12.74
N SER A 186 -5.48 -7.43 -12.17
CA SER A 186 -5.13 -8.59 -11.35
C SER A 186 -6.16 -9.69 -11.50
N THR A 187 -5.84 -10.88 -11.01
CA THR A 187 -6.74 -12.03 -10.99
C THR A 187 -6.89 -12.56 -9.58
N PHE A 188 -8.12 -12.52 -9.07
CA PHE A 188 -8.48 -13.15 -7.80
C PHE A 188 -8.60 -14.66 -8.03
N MET A 189 -7.89 -15.44 -7.20
CA MET A 189 -7.76 -16.90 -7.35
C MET A 189 -7.31 -17.33 -8.76
N THR A 190 -6.56 -16.47 -9.46
CA THR A 190 -6.07 -16.71 -10.84
C THR A 190 -7.17 -16.72 -11.93
N ILE A 191 -8.46 -16.62 -11.58
CA ILE A 191 -9.57 -16.81 -12.53
C ILE A 191 -10.55 -15.64 -12.62
N PHE A 192 -10.62 -14.77 -11.61
CA PHE A 192 -11.55 -13.63 -11.63
C PHE A 192 -10.79 -12.32 -11.83
N PRO A 193 -10.89 -11.67 -13.00
CA PRO A 193 -10.25 -10.38 -13.21
C PRO A 193 -10.82 -9.35 -12.24
N TYR A 194 -9.95 -8.55 -11.63
CA TYR A 194 -10.35 -7.43 -10.79
C TYR A 194 -9.32 -6.30 -10.86
N THR A 195 -9.79 -5.08 -10.59
CA THR A 195 -8.93 -3.91 -10.54
C THR A 195 -8.32 -3.73 -9.14
N LYS A 196 -6.99 -3.62 -9.07
CA LYS A 196 -6.26 -3.36 -7.83
C LYS A 196 -6.68 -2.05 -7.19
N ARG A 197 -6.70 -2.05 -5.86
CA ARG A 197 -6.93 -0.86 -5.05
C ARG A 197 -5.59 -0.31 -4.57
N TYR A 198 -5.45 1.00 -4.58
CA TYR A 198 -4.26 1.70 -4.14
C TYR A 198 -4.57 2.52 -2.92
N ILE A 199 -3.69 2.45 -1.93
CA ILE A 199 -3.69 3.31 -0.75
C ILE A 199 -2.51 4.28 -0.87
N LYS A 200 -2.78 5.60 -0.87
CA LYS A 200 -1.74 6.65 -0.78
C LYS A 200 -2.25 7.87 -0.03
N ARG A 201 -1.35 8.79 0.24
CA ARG A 201 -1.67 10.09 0.83
C ARG A 201 -2.03 11.11 -0.24
N CYS A 202 -3.13 11.85 -0.04
CA CYS A 202 -3.49 12.97 -0.90
C CYS A 202 -2.58 14.17 -0.58
N MET A 203 -1.59 14.43 -1.43
CA MET A 203 -0.62 15.52 -1.21
C MET A 203 -1.02 16.84 -1.88
N GLY A 204 -1.88 16.78 -2.91
CA GLY A 204 -2.37 17.95 -3.62
C GLY A 204 -3.74 17.70 -4.21
N LYS A 205 -4.47 18.80 -4.41
CA LYS A 205 -5.78 18.89 -5.02
C LYS A 205 -5.67 19.65 -6.37
N PRO A 206 -6.67 19.56 -7.25
CA PRO A 206 -6.69 20.35 -8.48
C PRO A 206 -6.45 21.84 -8.17
N GLY A 207 -5.55 22.47 -8.94
CA GLY A 207 -5.16 23.87 -8.75
C GLY A 207 -3.96 24.09 -7.82
N ASP A 208 -3.55 23.09 -7.03
CA ASP A 208 -2.36 23.22 -6.17
C ASP A 208 -1.06 23.22 -6.98
N ILE A 209 -0.10 24.02 -6.52
CA ILE A 209 1.28 24.01 -6.97
C ILE A 209 2.10 23.33 -5.88
N LEU A 210 2.79 22.24 -6.22
CA LEU A 210 3.66 21.51 -5.29
C LEU A 210 5.12 21.60 -5.72
N TYR A 211 6.03 21.73 -4.76
CA TYR A 211 7.47 21.67 -5.01
C TYR A 211 8.20 20.98 -3.86
N PHE A 212 9.37 20.42 -4.17
CA PHE A 212 10.16 19.62 -3.23
C PHE A 212 11.51 20.30 -2.96
N TYR A 213 11.88 20.37 -1.69
CA TYR A 213 13.14 20.98 -1.25
C TYR A 213 13.59 20.42 0.09
N GLY A 214 14.86 20.04 0.21
CA GLY A 214 15.45 19.54 1.46
C GLY A 214 14.70 18.36 2.08
N GLY A 215 14.27 17.41 1.23
CA GLY A 215 13.49 16.24 1.64
C GLY A 215 12.07 16.56 2.12
N LYS A 216 11.62 17.81 1.99
CA LYS A 216 10.26 18.24 2.33
C LYS A 216 9.47 18.59 1.08
N ILE A 217 8.16 18.56 1.22
CA ILE A 217 7.21 19.04 0.23
C ILE A 217 6.59 20.35 0.71
N TYR A 218 6.39 21.26 -0.23
CA TYR A 218 5.78 22.56 -0.05
C TYR A 218 4.66 22.69 -1.06
N GLY A 219 3.67 23.53 -0.77
CA GLY A 219 2.63 23.79 -1.73
C GLY A 219 1.90 25.10 -1.52
N ILE A 220 1.25 25.54 -2.59
CA ILE A 220 0.41 26.71 -2.65
C ILE A 220 -0.93 26.27 -3.24
N ASP A 221 -2.05 26.60 -2.61
CA ASP A 221 -3.37 26.29 -3.15
C ASP A 221 -3.74 27.17 -4.35
N GLN A 222 -4.87 26.86 -4.98
CA GLN A 222 -5.41 27.61 -6.11
C GLN A 222 -5.66 29.10 -5.80
N ASP A 223 -5.84 29.46 -4.53
CA ASP A 223 -6.13 30.82 -4.06
C ASP A 223 -4.85 31.57 -3.65
N GLY A 224 -3.68 30.93 -3.79
CA GLY A 224 -2.37 31.50 -3.46
C GLY A 224 -1.96 31.34 -1.99
N ASN A 225 -2.68 30.56 -1.18
CA ASN A 225 -2.35 30.34 0.21
C ASN A 225 -1.32 29.22 0.37
N ASP A 226 -0.40 29.41 1.31
CA ASP A 226 0.60 28.41 1.68
C ASP A 226 -0.03 27.19 2.36
N LEU A 227 0.26 26.00 1.84
CA LEU A 227 -0.20 24.70 2.35
C LEU A 227 0.67 24.24 3.51
N LYS A 228 0.55 24.93 4.64
CA LYS A 228 1.34 24.67 5.86
C LYS A 228 1.16 23.25 6.39
N GLU A 229 0.00 22.64 6.19
CA GLU A 229 -0.27 21.25 6.60
C GLU A 229 0.71 20.25 5.99
N LEU A 230 1.31 20.55 4.83
CA LEU A 230 2.31 19.70 4.18
C LEU A 230 3.64 19.65 4.95
N ARG A 231 3.88 20.62 5.84
CA ARG A 231 5.12 20.74 6.63
C ARG A 231 4.89 20.56 8.13
N ASP A 232 3.76 21.06 8.61
CA ASP A 232 3.47 21.14 10.05
C ASP A 232 2.73 19.90 10.55
N SER A 233 2.21 19.06 9.64
CA SER A 233 1.55 17.81 10.01
C SER A 233 2.53 16.88 10.75
N PRO A 234 2.20 16.44 11.99
CA PRO A 234 3.03 15.50 12.73
C PRO A 234 3.28 14.21 11.96
N TYR A 235 2.32 13.77 11.13
CA TYR A 235 2.42 12.56 10.32
C TYR A 235 3.41 12.67 9.16
N LEU A 236 3.69 13.89 8.69
CA LEU A 236 4.63 14.17 7.61
C LEU A 236 6.03 14.53 8.11
N SER A 237 6.14 15.05 9.33
CA SER A 237 7.41 15.49 9.91
C SER A 237 8.53 14.44 9.89
N LYS A 238 8.17 13.16 9.86
CA LYS A 238 9.08 12.01 9.85
C LYS A 238 9.34 11.42 8.46
N LEU A 239 8.79 12.03 7.41
CA LEU A 239 8.83 11.53 6.04
C LEU A 239 9.68 12.40 5.14
N ASP A 240 10.51 11.73 4.36
CA ASP A 240 11.21 12.36 3.25
C ASP A 240 10.35 12.30 2.00
N HIS A 241 10.26 13.44 1.32
CA HIS A 241 9.49 13.60 0.10
C HIS A 241 10.45 13.71 -1.08
N ILE A 242 10.61 12.58 -1.78
CA ILE A 242 11.44 12.47 -2.97
C ILE A 242 10.52 12.47 -4.21
N PRO A 243 10.70 13.38 -5.19
CA PRO A 243 9.78 13.53 -6.31
C PRO A 243 9.95 12.47 -7.41
N PHE A 244 11.00 11.65 -7.35
CA PHE A 244 11.32 10.66 -8.37
C PHE A 244 11.93 9.40 -7.76
N THR A 245 11.80 8.27 -8.46
CA THR A 245 12.54 7.04 -8.16
C THR A 245 13.76 6.84 -9.07
N ASN A 246 13.71 7.46 -10.24
CA ASN A 246 14.79 7.53 -11.22
C ASN A 246 14.56 8.78 -12.08
N PHE A 247 15.56 9.17 -12.86
CA PHE A 247 15.45 10.41 -13.64
C PHE A 247 14.57 10.27 -14.88
N GLU A 248 14.39 9.06 -15.41
CA GLU A 248 13.68 8.79 -16.66
C GLU A 248 12.16 8.78 -16.52
N GLY A 249 11.66 8.42 -15.33
CA GLY A 249 10.25 8.13 -15.10
C GLY A 249 9.68 7.16 -16.13
N LYS A 250 8.53 7.49 -16.72
CA LYS A 250 7.91 6.67 -17.77
C LYS A 250 8.61 6.91 -19.10
N ARG A 251 9.05 5.84 -19.77
CA ARG A 251 9.59 5.93 -21.13
C ARG A 251 8.49 5.71 -22.18
N ALA A 252 8.47 6.56 -23.20
CA ALA A 252 7.63 6.40 -24.39
C ALA A 252 8.50 6.39 -25.65
N TYR A 253 8.41 5.32 -26.44
CA TYR A 253 9.24 5.12 -27.62
C TYR A 253 8.46 5.51 -28.88
N THR A 254 9.09 6.24 -29.78
CA THR A 254 8.59 6.49 -31.12
C THR A 254 9.49 5.78 -32.13
N GLN A 255 8.85 5.04 -33.03
CA GLN A 255 9.54 4.31 -34.10
C GLN A 255 9.35 5.04 -35.42
N ASP A 256 10.41 5.08 -36.20
CA ASP A 256 10.36 5.50 -37.59
C ASP A 256 9.60 4.45 -38.42
N SER A 257 8.53 4.86 -39.10
CA SER A 257 7.66 3.94 -39.84
C SER A 257 8.34 3.30 -41.05
N GLN A 258 9.40 3.91 -41.60
CA GLN A 258 10.11 3.40 -42.77
C GLN A 258 11.28 2.50 -42.38
N LEU A 259 12.07 2.90 -41.37
CA LEU A 259 13.28 2.18 -40.94
C LEU A 259 13.02 1.16 -39.83
N LYS A 260 11.84 1.17 -39.20
CA LYS A 260 11.49 0.39 -38.00
C LYS A 260 12.50 0.56 -36.84
N MET A 261 13.24 1.66 -36.84
CA MET A 261 14.19 2.01 -35.79
C MET A 261 13.57 3.00 -34.81
N ILE A 262 13.95 2.91 -33.53
CA ILE A 262 13.57 3.91 -32.52
C ILE A 262 14.30 5.21 -32.86
N ASN A 263 13.55 6.24 -33.24
CA ASN A 263 14.11 7.56 -33.54
C ASN A 263 13.93 8.56 -32.38
N GLN A 264 13.06 8.26 -31.41
CA GLN A 264 12.85 9.09 -30.24
C GLN A 264 12.49 8.26 -29.01
N VAL A 265 12.99 8.69 -27.85
CA VAL A 265 12.51 8.26 -26.54
C VAL A 265 12.14 9.47 -25.72
N ALA A 266 10.89 9.55 -25.27
CA ALA A 266 10.40 10.57 -24.36
C ALA A 266 10.38 10.05 -22.91
N PHE A 267 10.66 10.95 -21.98
CA PHE A 267 10.74 10.75 -20.54
C PHE A 267 9.62 11.50 -19.85
N GLY A 268 8.83 10.73 -19.12
CA GLY A 268 7.62 11.17 -18.46
C GLY A 268 7.89 11.45 -16.99
N HIS A 269 7.52 12.64 -16.55
CA HIS A 269 7.45 12.97 -15.14
C HIS A 269 5.98 13.22 -14.79
N PHE A 270 5.46 12.38 -13.88
CA PHE A 270 4.02 12.20 -13.68
C PHE A 270 3.32 11.81 -15.01
N SER A 271 2.30 12.54 -15.44
CA SER A 271 1.56 12.26 -16.68
C SER A 271 2.08 13.04 -17.90
N LEU A 272 3.14 13.83 -17.75
CA LEU A 272 3.66 14.71 -18.79
C LEU A 272 5.00 14.20 -19.31
N ASN A 273 5.16 14.15 -20.63
CA ASN A 273 6.47 13.97 -21.26
C ASN A 273 7.22 15.30 -21.18
N VAL A 274 8.28 15.34 -20.39
CA VAL A 274 9.01 16.58 -20.05
C VAL A 274 10.44 16.58 -20.58
N GLY A 275 10.98 15.41 -20.92
CA GLY A 275 12.28 15.25 -21.55
C GLY A 275 12.21 14.32 -22.74
N ARG A 276 13.16 14.42 -23.69
CA ARG A 276 13.32 13.41 -24.74
C ARG A 276 14.74 13.34 -25.29
N TYR A 277 15.09 12.17 -25.79
CA TYR A 277 16.19 11.96 -26.73
C TYR A 277 15.65 11.78 -28.14
N ARG A 278 16.23 12.51 -29.10
CA ARG A 278 16.08 12.22 -30.53
C ARG A 278 17.36 11.59 -31.06
N PHE A 279 17.23 10.39 -31.61
CA PHE A 279 18.32 9.61 -32.18
C PHE A 279 18.48 9.98 -33.64
N MET A 280 19.61 10.60 -33.96
CA MET A 280 20.02 10.95 -35.31
C MET A 280 21.14 10.00 -35.74
N ARG A 281 21.46 9.94 -37.04
CA ARG A 281 22.46 8.98 -37.59
C ARG A 281 23.79 8.93 -36.84
N GLN A 282 24.26 10.04 -36.27
CA GLN A 282 25.57 10.14 -35.60
C GLN A 282 25.52 10.91 -34.27
N SER A 283 24.33 11.25 -33.78
CA SER A 283 24.20 12.07 -32.57
C SER A 283 22.88 11.81 -31.84
N ILE A 284 22.87 12.16 -30.56
CA ILE A 284 21.68 12.17 -29.72
C ILE A 284 21.41 13.62 -29.35
N ALA A 285 20.21 14.11 -29.65
CA ALA A 285 19.78 15.44 -29.22
C ALA A 285 18.88 15.29 -27.99
N GLY A 286 19.33 15.83 -26.86
CA GLY A 286 18.56 15.95 -25.63
C GLY A 286 17.74 17.23 -25.59
N GLU A 287 16.44 17.10 -25.32
CA GLU A 287 15.51 18.22 -25.29
C GLU A 287 14.58 18.16 -24.09
N VAL A 288 14.30 19.32 -23.50
CA VAL A 288 13.37 19.50 -22.39
C VAL A 288 12.16 20.29 -22.87
N PHE A 289 10.97 19.95 -22.38
CA PHE A 289 9.76 20.70 -22.66
C PHE A 289 9.63 21.85 -21.67
N ASN A 290 9.61 23.09 -22.15
CA ASN A 290 9.58 24.28 -21.30
C ASN A 290 8.16 24.74 -20.90
N GLY A 291 7.14 23.95 -21.24
CA GLY A 291 5.72 24.30 -21.09
C GLY A 291 5.07 24.85 -22.35
N ARG A 292 5.86 25.21 -23.38
CA ARG A 292 5.37 25.70 -24.68
C ARG A 292 5.93 24.90 -25.84
N GLU A 293 7.24 24.65 -25.82
CA GLU A 293 7.97 23.99 -26.89
C GLU A 293 9.10 23.10 -26.35
N TRP A 294 9.66 22.30 -27.24
CA TRP A 294 10.86 21.51 -26.97
C TRP A 294 12.09 22.37 -27.24
N ILE A 295 12.91 22.57 -26.22
CA ILE A 295 14.18 23.28 -26.33
C ILE A 295 15.34 22.32 -26.09
N LYS A 296 16.51 22.64 -26.62
CA LYS A 296 17.74 21.89 -26.30
C LYS A 296 18.03 22.04 -24.81
N ASP A 297 18.31 20.92 -24.14
CA ASP A 297 18.67 20.92 -22.73
C ASP A 297 19.98 21.70 -22.52
N ASN A 298 19.96 22.68 -21.61
CA ASN A 298 21.08 23.56 -21.28
C ASN A 298 21.51 23.40 -19.80
N PRO A 299 22.29 22.37 -19.44
CA PRO A 299 22.70 22.14 -18.06
C PRO A 299 23.42 23.32 -17.41
N LEU A 300 24.12 24.15 -18.20
CA LEU A 300 24.82 25.33 -17.71
C LEU A 300 23.89 26.45 -17.25
N ALA A 301 22.60 26.42 -17.64
CA ALA A 301 21.61 27.37 -17.14
C ALA A 301 21.55 27.39 -15.61
N GLN A 302 21.83 26.27 -14.96
CA GLN A 302 21.87 26.16 -13.50
C GLN A 302 22.85 27.13 -12.81
N LYS A 303 23.89 27.58 -13.50
CA LYS A 303 24.89 28.49 -12.92
C LYS A 303 24.31 29.86 -12.56
N LYS A 304 23.12 30.20 -13.07
CA LYS A 304 22.43 31.48 -12.81
C LYS A 304 20.95 31.26 -12.60
N ALA A 305 20.33 32.11 -11.78
CA ALA A 305 18.88 32.09 -11.59
C ALA A 305 18.16 32.41 -12.91
N HIS A 306 17.15 31.61 -13.24
CA HIS A 306 16.28 31.79 -14.40
C HIS A 306 14.83 31.45 -14.02
N ARG A 307 13.88 31.93 -14.82
CA ARG A 307 12.43 31.86 -14.53
C ARG A 307 11.66 30.87 -15.41
N SER A 308 12.33 30.28 -16.39
CA SER A 308 11.78 29.30 -17.31
C SER A 308 12.59 28.03 -17.27
N ILE A 309 11.98 26.89 -17.56
CA ILE A 309 12.69 25.62 -17.71
C ILE A 309 13.69 25.76 -18.87
N GLU A 310 14.98 25.62 -18.57
CA GLU A 310 16.08 25.63 -19.54
C GLU A 310 16.85 24.30 -19.56
N THR A 311 16.71 23.50 -18.49
CA THR A 311 17.33 22.19 -18.39
C THR A 311 16.39 21.18 -17.72
N TYR A 312 16.60 19.89 -17.98
CA TYR A 312 15.82 18.80 -17.38
C TYR A 312 15.77 18.85 -15.86
N SER A 313 16.85 19.31 -15.23
CA SER A 313 16.94 19.48 -13.78
C SER A 313 16.09 20.64 -13.20
N ASP A 314 15.57 21.55 -14.03
CA ASP A 314 14.63 22.61 -13.59
C ASP A 314 13.31 22.07 -13.07
N LEU A 315 12.95 20.85 -13.49
CA LEU A 315 11.72 20.23 -13.08
C LEU A 315 11.69 20.13 -11.55
N TRP A 316 10.54 20.49 -10.98
CA TRP A 316 10.20 20.43 -9.57
C TRP A 316 11.02 19.44 -8.73
N GLY A 317 11.83 20.00 -7.83
CA GLY A 317 12.54 19.24 -6.79
C GLY A 317 13.77 18.47 -7.24
N ILE A 318 13.99 18.28 -8.54
CA ILE A 318 15.11 17.48 -9.06
C ILE A 318 16.47 18.07 -8.66
N ARG A 319 16.63 19.40 -8.76
CA ARG A 319 17.88 20.10 -8.39
C ARG A 319 18.33 19.91 -6.94
N ASN A 320 17.40 19.62 -6.04
CA ASN A 320 17.66 19.67 -4.59
C ASN A 320 18.00 18.30 -3.99
N ILE A 321 18.01 17.25 -4.82
CA ILE A 321 18.12 15.86 -4.39
C ILE A 321 19.11 15.14 -5.30
N ALA A 322 20.00 14.35 -4.72
CA ALA A 322 20.89 13.46 -5.44
C ALA A 322 20.54 12.00 -5.12
N ILE A 323 20.74 11.12 -6.09
CA ILE A 323 20.76 9.67 -5.86
C ILE A 323 22.16 9.31 -5.35
N ALA A 324 22.27 8.50 -4.31
CA ALA A 324 23.53 8.24 -3.64
C ALA A 324 23.86 6.76 -3.55
N ARG A 325 25.14 6.42 -3.54
CA ARG A 325 25.65 5.10 -3.13
C ARG A 325 26.99 5.25 -2.43
N LEU A 326 27.36 4.24 -1.66
CA LEU A 326 28.67 4.15 -1.03
C LEU A 326 29.63 3.35 -1.92
N LEU A 327 30.86 3.85 -2.04
CA LEU A 327 31.96 3.23 -2.75
C LEU A 327 33.14 2.95 -1.80
N THR A 328 33.86 1.87 -2.06
CA THR A 328 35.19 1.66 -1.50
C THR A 328 36.25 2.38 -2.34
N LYS A 329 37.46 2.52 -1.78
CA LYS A 329 38.64 3.03 -2.49
C LYS A 329 38.89 2.29 -3.81
N ASP A 330 38.88 0.95 -3.76
CA ASP A 330 39.09 0.09 -4.93
C ASP A 330 38.02 0.28 -6.01
N GLN A 331 36.75 0.45 -5.60
CA GLN A 331 35.67 0.71 -6.54
C GLN A 331 35.77 2.08 -7.21
N ILE A 332 36.28 3.09 -6.52
CA ILE A 332 36.52 4.42 -7.12
C ILE A 332 37.56 4.31 -8.22
N GLU A 333 38.69 3.66 -7.92
CA GLU A 333 39.80 3.47 -8.87
C GLU A 333 39.38 2.64 -10.08
N LYS A 334 38.48 1.65 -9.90
CA LYS A 334 38.00 0.78 -11.00
C LYS A 334 36.85 1.35 -11.80
N PHE A 335 35.92 2.05 -11.16
CA PHE A 335 34.60 2.34 -11.72
C PHE A 335 34.27 3.83 -11.80
N THR A 336 35.18 4.73 -11.45
CA THR A 336 34.93 6.16 -11.56
C THR A 336 36.08 6.87 -12.24
N THR A 337 35.87 8.14 -12.59
CA THR A 337 36.92 9.03 -13.10
C THR A 337 37.52 9.91 -12.00
N PHE A 338 37.13 9.71 -10.74
CA PHE A 338 37.60 10.54 -9.63
C PHE A 338 39.03 10.19 -9.24
N SER A 339 39.84 11.22 -8.99
CA SER A 339 41.15 11.08 -8.38
C SER A 339 41.03 11.32 -6.88
N LEU A 340 41.37 10.32 -6.07
CA LEU A 340 41.30 10.40 -4.60
C LEU A 340 42.17 11.52 -4.00
N LYS A 341 43.17 12.01 -4.74
CA LYS A 341 43.99 13.14 -4.33
C LYS A 341 43.18 14.44 -4.21
N ASP A 342 42.07 14.54 -4.94
CA ASP A 342 41.27 15.76 -5.03
C ASP A 342 40.19 15.85 -3.93
N PHE A 343 39.84 14.71 -3.33
CA PHE A 343 38.73 14.60 -2.37
C PHE A 343 39.20 14.32 -0.94
N GLY A 344 40.43 13.83 -0.74
CA GLY A 344 40.95 13.41 0.56
C GLY A 344 40.63 11.96 0.91
N GLU A 345 41.15 11.49 2.04
CA GLU A 345 40.98 10.09 2.47
C GLU A 345 39.71 9.90 3.30
N GLY A 346 38.91 8.88 2.94
CA GLY A 346 37.75 8.41 3.69
C GLY A 346 37.75 6.89 3.84
N ILE A 347 37.01 6.38 4.83
CA ILE A 347 36.78 4.95 5.05
C ILE A 347 35.93 4.37 3.91
N LEU A 348 34.87 5.10 3.55
CA LEU A 348 34.06 4.91 2.35
C LEU A 348 33.85 6.28 1.72
N TYR A 349 33.25 6.31 0.54
CA TYR A 349 32.96 7.54 -0.17
C TYR A 349 31.52 7.54 -0.64
N LEU A 350 30.84 8.66 -0.41
CA LEU A 350 29.47 8.88 -0.84
C LEU A 350 29.50 9.45 -2.25
N GLU A 351 29.16 8.63 -3.23
CA GLU A 351 28.99 9.06 -4.62
C GLU A 351 27.57 9.60 -4.77
N LEU A 352 27.47 10.84 -5.29
CA LEU A 352 26.23 11.54 -5.53
C LEU A 352 26.03 11.71 -7.03
N ARG A 353 24.89 11.24 -7.54
CA ARG A 353 24.42 11.51 -8.89
C ARG A 353 23.33 12.57 -8.82
N HIS A 354 23.63 13.77 -9.31
CA HIS A 354 22.78 14.96 -9.22
C HIS A 354 22.68 15.64 -10.58
N THR A 355 21.76 16.60 -10.72
CA THR A 355 21.61 17.38 -11.97
C THR A 355 21.50 16.46 -13.20
N PRO A 356 20.41 15.69 -13.31
CA PRO A 356 20.19 14.91 -14.51
C PRO A 356 20.15 15.80 -15.74
N SER A 357 20.67 15.28 -16.84
CA SER A 357 20.93 16.03 -18.05
C SER A 357 20.64 15.19 -19.28
N LEU A 358 20.03 15.82 -20.27
CA LEU A 358 19.77 15.22 -21.58
C LEU A 358 20.86 15.60 -22.59
N SER A 359 21.65 16.63 -22.33
CA SER A 359 22.73 17.05 -23.24
C SER A 359 24.09 16.47 -22.86
N TYR A 360 24.41 16.45 -21.57
CA TYR A 360 25.68 15.96 -21.04
C TYR A 360 25.63 15.72 -19.52
N PRO A 361 26.07 14.56 -19.00
CA PRO A 361 26.69 13.44 -19.74
C PRO A 361 25.73 12.73 -20.70
N LEU A 362 26.30 12.04 -21.71
CA LEU A 362 25.50 11.26 -22.67
C LEU A 362 24.83 10.07 -21.96
N PRO A 363 23.63 9.65 -22.40
CA PRO A 363 22.90 8.56 -21.77
C PRO A 363 23.66 7.22 -21.82
N ILE A 364 23.38 6.37 -20.84
CA ILE A 364 23.74 4.95 -20.94
C ILE A 364 22.70 4.26 -21.81
N LEU A 365 23.12 3.65 -22.91
CA LEU A 365 22.24 2.87 -23.78
C LEU A 365 22.29 1.41 -23.36
N SER A 366 21.15 0.85 -22.97
CA SER A 366 21.00 -0.57 -22.65
C SER A 366 20.00 -1.22 -23.60
N ASP A 367 20.37 -2.37 -24.16
CA ASP A 367 19.47 -3.17 -25.00
C ASP A 367 18.26 -3.67 -24.22
N PHE A 368 18.40 -3.91 -22.92
CA PHE A 368 17.34 -4.46 -22.07
C PHE A 368 16.41 -3.39 -21.49
N TYR A 369 16.94 -2.21 -21.12
CA TYR A 369 16.20 -1.23 -20.33
C TYR A 369 15.97 0.11 -21.06
N GLY A 370 16.55 0.27 -22.25
CA GLY A 370 16.53 1.50 -23.03
C GLY A 370 17.57 2.52 -22.55
N PRO A 371 17.46 3.79 -22.97
CA PRO A 371 18.36 4.85 -22.54
C PRO A 371 18.10 5.25 -21.07
N SER A 372 19.17 5.38 -20.30
CA SER A 372 19.18 5.95 -18.95
C SER A 372 19.76 7.36 -18.96
N ILE A 373 19.06 8.29 -18.29
CA ILE A 373 19.45 9.70 -18.18
C ILE A 373 20.55 9.82 -17.14
N GLU A 374 21.76 10.13 -17.58
CA GLU A 374 22.88 10.41 -16.68
C GLU A 374 22.76 11.79 -16.00
N GLY A 375 23.53 11.96 -14.93
CA GLY A 375 23.68 13.24 -14.24
C GLY A 375 25.14 13.53 -13.97
N PHE A 376 25.41 14.69 -13.40
CA PHE A 376 26.73 14.98 -12.83
C PHE A 376 26.96 14.08 -11.63
N THR A 377 28.20 13.67 -11.46
CA THR A 377 28.63 12.88 -10.32
C THR A 377 29.60 13.70 -9.48
N THR A 378 29.47 13.59 -8.16
CA THR A 378 30.43 14.12 -7.21
C THR A 378 30.65 13.14 -6.06
N LEU A 379 31.71 13.36 -5.29
CA LEU A 379 32.20 12.42 -4.28
C LEU A 379 32.47 13.14 -2.96
N ILE A 380 32.01 12.55 -1.85
CA ILE A 380 32.29 13.04 -0.49
C ILE A 380 32.97 11.91 0.31
N PRO A 381 34.20 12.10 0.81
CA PRO A 381 34.84 11.10 1.66
C PRO A 381 34.10 10.99 3.00
N LEU A 382 33.93 9.78 3.51
CA LEU A 382 33.23 9.53 4.77
C LEU A 382 34.17 9.03 5.86
N GLU A 383 34.08 9.67 7.02
CA GLU A 383 34.74 9.26 8.26
C GLU A 383 33.82 8.35 9.09
N GLU A 384 34.36 7.75 10.14
CA GLU A 384 33.61 6.82 11.01
C GLU A 384 32.34 7.44 11.58
N LYS A 385 32.37 8.72 11.99
CA LYS A 385 31.19 9.46 12.48
C LYS A 385 30.08 9.56 11.41
N HIS A 386 30.43 9.70 10.14
CA HIS A 386 29.45 9.77 9.05
C HIS A 386 28.84 8.39 8.78
N LEU A 387 29.65 7.32 8.83
CA LEU A 387 29.17 5.95 8.73
C LEU A 387 28.24 5.58 9.88
N LYS A 388 28.56 6.04 11.09
CA LYS A 388 27.71 5.89 12.26
C LYS A 388 26.38 6.62 12.08
N ALA A 389 26.41 7.88 11.62
CA ALA A 389 25.20 8.63 11.33
C ALA A 389 24.33 7.95 10.26
N LEU A 390 24.93 7.34 9.23
CA LEU A 390 24.20 6.53 8.25
C LEU A 390 23.55 5.30 8.90
N MET A 391 24.27 4.57 9.74
CA MET A 391 23.74 3.40 10.44
C MET A 391 22.64 3.76 11.45
N ASP A 392 22.80 4.84 12.20
CA ASP A 392 21.81 5.34 13.16
C ASP A 392 20.49 5.75 12.48
N ASN A 393 20.53 6.08 11.18
CA ASN A 393 19.37 6.43 10.37
C ASN A 393 18.96 5.34 9.37
N MET A 394 19.59 4.16 9.41
CA MET A 394 19.37 3.10 8.44
C MET A 394 17.90 2.68 8.39
N TYR A 395 17.34 2.62 7.19
CA TYR A 395 16.10 1.87 6.93
C TYR A 395 16.26 1.01 5.69
N THR A 396 15.54 -0.10 5.67
CA THR A 396 15.51 -1.04 4.55
C THR A 396 14.07 -1.34 4.15
N CYS A 397 13.88 -2.02 3.02
CA CYS A 397 12.66 -2.80 2.83
C CYS A 397 12.58 -3.91 3.90
N ARG A 398 11.40 -4.53 4.04
CA ARG A 398 11.32 -5.82 4.71
C ARG A 398 11.93 -6.87 3.79
N PHE A 399 12.77 -7.75 4.34
CA PHE A 399 13.44 -8.79 3.57
C PHE A 399 13.52 -10.09 4.35
N HIS A 400 13.59 -11.21 3.64
CA HIS A 400 13.92 -12.50 4.21
C HIS A 400 15.39 -12.80 4.04
N VAL A 401 15.97 -13.44 5.04
CA VAL A 401 17.22 -14.19 4.90
C VAL A 401 16.86 -15.67 4.81
N GLN A 402 17.29 -16.32 3.74
CA GLN A 402 17.12 -17.75 3.50
C GLN A 402 18.45 -18.30 2.97
N ASN A 403 19.05 -19.24 3.70
CA ASN A 403 20.35 -19.81 3.36
C ASN A 403 21.41 -18.72 3.14
N GLU A 404 21.49 -17.78 4.09
CA GLU A 404 22.38 -16.60 4.05
C GLU A 404 22.17 -15.67 2.85
N LYS A 405 21.05 -15.79 2.13
CA LYS A 405 20.70 -14.91 1.01
C LYS A 405 19.52 -14.03 1.35
N GLY A 406 19.66 -12.73 1.05
CA GLY A 406 18.60 -11.74 1.18
C GLY A 406 17.64 -11.77 0.00
N VAL A 407 16.34 -11.70 0.28
CA VAL A 407 15.29 -11.50 -0.73
C VAL A 407 14.26 -10.50 -0.22
N PRO A 408 13.74 -9.58 -1.06
CA PRO A 408 12.72 -8.64 -0.62
C PRO A 408 11.42 -9.37 -0.27
N TYR A 409 10.79 -8.97 0.84
CA TYR A 409 9.52 -9.53 1.31
C TYR A 409 8.38 -9.14 0.36
N ARG A 410 7.53 -10.10 0.00
CA ARG A 410 6.29 -9.86 -0.78
C ARG A 410 5.14 -10.71 -0.25
N VAL A 411 3.98 -10.10 0.02
CA VAL A 411 2.82 -10.83 0.54
C VAL A 411 2.31 -11.90 -0.43
N GLU A 412 2.09 -11.54 -1.70
CA GLU A 412 1.39 -12.41 -2.65
C GLU A 412 2.30 -13.33 -3.47
N ASN A 413 3.63 -13.15 -3.45
CA ASN A 413 4.58 -13.90 -4.27
C ASN A 413 6.01 -13.83 -3.71
N GLN A 414 6.29 -14.63 -2.68
CA GLN A 414 7.63 -14.71 -2.10
C GLN A 414 8.63 -15.23 -3.15
N LYS A 415 9.72 -14.48 -3.35
CA LYS A 415 10.79 -14.88 -4.27
C LYS A 415 11.76 -15.81 -3.56
N THR A 416 12.21 -16.83 -4.27
CA THR A 416 13.39 -17.60 -3.88
C THR A 416 14.67 -16.80 -4.14
N PRO A 417 15.78 -17.10 -3.43
CA PRO A 417 17.07 -16.49 -3.72
C PRO A 417 17.49 -16.67 -5.18
N SER A 418 18.06 -15.62 -5.75
CA SER A 418 18.59 -15.60 -7.13
C SER A 418 20.09 -15.31 -7.13
N GLN A 419 20.73 -15.35 -8.31
CA GLN A 419 22.14 -14.94 -8.45
C GLN A 419 22.39 -13.49 -8.02
N TYR A 420 21.36 -12.64 -8.08
CA TYR A 420 21.45 -11.24 -7.66
C TYR A 420 21.07 -11.04 -6.19
N SER A 421 20.76 -12.12 -5.45
CA SER A 421 20.44 -12.01 -4.03
C SER A 421 21.69 -11.71 -3.20
N PRO A 422 21.67 -10.65 -2.38
CA PRO A 422 22.79 -10.28 -1.51
C PRO A 422 23.09 -11.33 -0.45
N SER A 423 24.35 -11.36 0.00
CA SER A 423 24.83 -12.30 1.01
C SER A 423 24.76 -11.71 2.43
N PHE A 424 24.22 -12.48 3.37
CA PHE A 424 24.10 -12.19 4.79
C PHE A 424 24.65 -13.38 5.60
N PRO A 425 25.99 -13.57 5.59
CA PRO A 425 26.62 -14.68 6.31
C PRO A 425 26.34 -14.58 7.80
N ASN A 426 26.12 -15.71 8.45
CA ASN A 426 25.82 -15.83 9.88
C ASN A 426 24.51 -15.17 10.33
N VAL A 427 23.72 -14.55 9.44
CA VAL A 427 22.38 -14.07 9.78
C VAL A 427 21.43 -15.26 9.73
N PRO A 428 20.71 -15.58 10.83
CA PRO A 428 19.77 -16.69 10.85
C PRO A 428 18.67 -16.52 9.79
N ASN A 429 18.07 -17.64 9.38
CA ASN A 429 16.89 -17.58 8.53
C ASN A 429 15.75 -16.85 9.27
N GLY A 430 15.11 -15.90 8.59
CA GLY A 430 14.06 -15.08 9.19
C GLY A 430 13.68 -13.88 8.33
N THR A 431 12.71 -13.12 8.80
CA THR A 431 12.29 -11.86 8.17
C THR A 431 12.79 -10.70 8.99
N TYR A 432 13.43 -9.72 8.34
CA TYR A 432 14.09 -8.61 8.98
C TYR A 432 13.77 -7.29 8.29
N GLU A 433 13.91 -6.20 9.03
CA GLU A 433 13.87 -4.83 8.50
C GLU A 433 14.67 -3.89 9.41
N PHE A 434 15.27 -2.85 8.84
CA PHE A 434 15.78 -1.72 9.62
C PHE A 434 14.78 -0.56 9.59
N TYR A 435 14.68 0.14 10.71
CA TYR A 435 13.94 1.38 10.78
C TYR A 435 14.59 2.34 11.78
N TYR A 436 15.03 3.51 11.29
CA TYR A 436 15.79 4.51 12.07
C TYR A 436 16.93 3.86 12.88
N GLY A 437 17.77 3.10 12.18
CA GLY A 437 18.92 2.40 12.72
C GLY A 437 18.62 1.17 13.58
N LYS A 438 17.35 0.87 13.87
CA LYS A 438 16.96 -0.30 14.66
C LYS A 438 16.57 -1.46 13.76
N ALA A 439 17.33 -2.55 13.83
CA ALA A 439 16.99 -3.81 13.19
C ALA A 439 15.88 -4.52 13.97
N GLN A 440 14.85 -4.98 13.27
CA GLN A 440 13.72 -5.72 13.81
C GLN A 440 13.62 -7.08 13.10
N GLN A 441 13.31 -8.13 13.86
CA GLN A 441 12.83 -9.40 13.31
C GLN A 441 11.30 -9.37 13.27
N ILE A 442 10.73 -9.78 12.15
CA ILE A 442 9.29 -9.82 11.91
C ILE A 442 8.82 -11.27 12.00
N HIS A 443 7.81 -11.50 12.83
CA HIS A 443 7.21 -12.79 13.10
C HIS A 443 5.84 -12.90 12.43
N TRP A 444 5.16 -14.03 12.66
CA TRP A 444 3.81 -14.25 12.17
C TRP A 444 2.85 -13.14 12.65
N GLY A 445 1.96 -12.71 11.75
CA GLY A 445 1.01 -11.63 12.02
C GLY A 445 1.63 -10.24 12.09
N GLY A 446 2.85 -10.04 11.59
CA GLY A 446 3.51 -8.72 11.57
C GLY A 446 4.12 -8.28 12.91
N ILE A 447 4.12 -9.14 13.93
CA ILE A 447 4.69 -8.86 15.25
C ILE A 447 6.21 -8.65 15.10
N SER A 448 6.73 -7.51 15.55
CA SER A 448 8.14 -7.17 15.46
C SER A 448 8.86 -7.25 16.80
N THR A 449 10.07 -7.82 16.83
CA THR A 449 10.98 -7.76 17.99
C THR A 449 12.29 -7.09 17.60
N THR A 450 12.75 -6.14 18.40
CA THR A 450 14.07 -5.50 18.19
C THR A 450 15.19 -6.52 18.37
N LEU A 451 16.14 -6.55 17.45
CA LEU A 451 17.31 -7.42 17.52
C LEU A 451 18.32 -6.91 18.56
N PRO A 452 19.06 -7.80 19.23
CA PRO A 452 20.14 -7.39 20.14
C PRO A 452 21.30 -6.75 19.35
N SER A 453 22.06 -5.87 20.00
CA SER A 453 23.15 -5.11 19.35
C SER A 453 24.31 -6.00 18.84
N ASN A 454 24.43 -7.23 19.34
CA ASN A 454 25.43 -8.20 18.88
C ASN A 454 24.96 -9.03 17.67
N HIS A 455 23.74 -8.80 17.17
CA HIS A 455 23.24 -9.51 15.99
C HIS A 455 24.08 -9.15 14.74
N PRO A 456 24.42 -10.09 13.83
CA PRO A 456 25.31 -9.82 12.70
C PRO A 456 24.85 -8.70 11.75
N LEU A 457 23.55 -8.39 11.72
CA LEU A 457 23.03 -7.24 10.97
C LEU A 457 23.54 -5.88 11.49
N TYR A 458 23.88 -5.79 12.78
CA TYR A 458 24.48 -4.59 13.38
C TYR A 458 26.00 -4.51 13.21
N ASP A 459 26.62 -5.46 12.49
CA ASP A 459 28.05 -5.40 12.20
C ASP A 459 28.42 -4.05 11.58
N PHE A 460 29.31 -3.30 12.25
CA PHE A 460 29.68 -1.95 11.86
C PHE A 460 30.92 -1.92 10.95
N THR A 461 31.27 -3.04 10.32
CA THR A 461 32.33 -3.04 9.30
C THR A 461 31.93 -2.15 8.11
N PRO A 462 32.88 -1.43 7.48
CA PRO A 462 32.58 -0.59 6.32
C PRO A 462 31.87 -1.34 5.20
N ASN A 463 32.24 -2.61 4.97
CA ASN A 463 31.60 -3.45 3.97
C ASN A 463 30.12 -3.73 4.29
N ASN A 464 29.77 -3.95 5.56
CA ASN A 464 28.38 -4.17 5.95
C ASN A 464 27.56 -2.86 5.90
N VAL A 465 28.15 -1.73 6.30
CA VAL A 465 27.52 -0.40 6.16
C VAL A 465 27.24 -0.08 4.69
N GLN A 466 28.24 -0.27 3.81
CA GLN A 466 28.10 -0.10 2.37
C GLN A 466 26.96 -0.95 1.82
N LYS A 467 26.98 -2.26 2.12
CA LYS A 467 25.95 -3.20 1.67
C LYS A 467 24.57 -2.71 2.12
N LEU A 468 24.32 -2.55 3.42
CA LEU A 468 23.00 -2.14 3.93
C LEU A 468 22.53 -0.80 3.35
N PHE A 469 23.44 0.16 3.15
CA PHE A 469 23.12 1.41 2.49
C PHE A 469 22.74 1.16 1.03
N ASN A 470 23.61 0.56 0.22
CA ASN A 470 23.39 0.41 -1.22
C ASN A 470 22.18 -0.48 -1.54
N ILE A 471 22.11 -1.70 -1.00
CA ILE A 471 21.08 -2.68 -1.39
C ILE A 471 19.83 -2.63 -0.52
N GLY A 472 19.81 -1.82 0.55
CA GLY A 472 18.78 -1.96 1.59
C GLY A 472 17.33 -1.78 1.13
N ILE A 473 17.10 -1.10 0.00
CA ILE A 473 15.74 -0.90 -0.54
C ILE A 473 15.37 -1.98 -1.55
N GLU A 474 16.23 -2.24 -2.53
CA GLU A 474 15.99 -3.21 -3.59
C GLU A 474 16.18 -4.66 -3.14
N MET A 475 17.06 -4.85 -2.15
CA MET A 475 17.57 -6.14 -1.71
C MET A 475 18.11 -6.97 -2.88
N ASN A 476 18.94 -6.34 -3.72
CA ASN A 476 19.43 -6.89 -5.00
C ASN A 476 20.83 -6.33 -5.34
N ASN A 477 21.80 -7.20 -5.61
CA ASN A 477 23.20 -6.84 -5.93
C ASN A 477 23.38 -6.09 -7.26
N GLN A 478 22.37 -6.00 -8.13
CA GLN A 478 22.50 -5.25 -9.40
C GLN A 478 22.75 -3.76 -9.19
N VAL A 479 22.38 -3.21 -8.02
CA VAL A 479 22.64 -1.80 -7.68
C VAL A 479 24.03 -1.57 -7.08
N GLU A 480 24.74 -2.63 -6.69
CA GLU A 480 26.12 -2.51 -6.20
C GLU A 480 27.06 -2.04 -7.32
N PRO A 481 28.11 -1.26 -7.00
CA PRO A 481 29.08 -0.82 -7.98
C PRO A 481 29.85 -2.00 -8.59
N ASN A 482 29.66 -2.22 -9.89
CA ASN A 482 30.32 -3.29 -10.64
C ASN A 482 30.94 -2.86 -11.97
N GLN A 483 30.63 -1.65 -12.46
CA GLN A 483 31.16 -1.11 -13.71
C GLN A 483 31.08 0.42 -13.72
N ALA A 484 31.88 1.06 -14.58
CA ALA A 484 31.97 2.53 -14.61
C ALA A 484 30.69 3.24 -15.08
N LYS A 485 30.00 2.67 -16.07
CA LYS A 485 28.71 3.17 -16.55
C LYS A 485 27.61 2.17 -16.19
N GLN A 486 26.98 2.38 -15.05
CA GLN A 486 25.97 1.47 -14.52
C GLN A 486 24.57 2.08 -14.59
N ALA A 487 23.65 1.40 -15.30
CA ALA A 487 22.27 1.85 -15.42
C ALA A 487 21.46 1.66 -14.11
N PHE A 488 21.80 0.63 -13.34
CA PHE A 488 21.13 0.33 -12.07
C PHE A 488 21.78 1.09 -10.92
N PHE A 489 21.03 2.01 -10.33
CA PHE A 489 21.44 2.75 -9.14
C PHE A 489 20.45 2.47 -8.00
N PRO A 490 20.90 2.50 -6.74
CA PRO A 490 20.02 2.26 -5.60
C PRO A 490 19.04 3.41 -5.38
N ASN A 491 17.85 3.11 -4.85
CA ASN A 491 16.88 4.09 -4.37
C ASN A 491 17.32 4.67 -3.01
N ARG A 492 18.48 5.32 -3.01
CA ARG A 492 19.03 6.06 -1.87
C ARG A 492 19.20 7.50 -2.28
N TYR A 493 18.71 8.39 -1.43
CA TYR A 493 18.61 9.80 -1.73
C TYR A 493 19.29 10.61 -0.66
N VAL A 494 19.96 11.67 -1.09
CA VAL A 494 20.50 12.70 -0.21
C VAL A 494 20.04 14.06 -0.66
N TYR A 495 19.96 14.98 0.28
CA TYR A 495 19.52 16.35 0.02
C TYR A 495 20.08 17.29 1.07
N PHE A 496 20.24 18.56 0.68
CA PHE A 496 20.62 19.61 1.61
C PHE A 496 19.38 20.23 2.26
N ARG A 497 19.45 20.46 3.57
CA ARG A 497 18.42 21.20 4.31
C ARG A 497 19.12 22.09 5.33
N GLU A 498 18.94 23.41 5.18
CA GLU A 498 19.53 24.42 6.07
C GLU A 498 21.08 24.35 6.16
N GLY A 499 21.72 23.89 5.08
CA GLY A 499 23.17 23.72 4.97
C GLY A 499 23.68 22.34 5.38
N ASP A 500 22.91 21.58 6.14
CA ASP A 500 23.24 20.22 6.54
C ASP A 500 22.93 19.23 5.40
N LEU A 501 23.72 18.15 5.29
CA LEU A 501 23.45 17.06 4.37
C LEU A 501 22.67 15.95 5.09
N TYR A 502 21.55 15.54 4.48
CA TYR A 502 20.67 14.50 5.01
C TYR A 502 20.65 13.28 4.11
N ALA A 503 20.51 12.11 4.73
CA ALA A 503 20.16 10.86 4.09
C ALA A 503 19.22 10.09 5.01
N MET A 504 18.23 9.43 4.44
CA MET A 504 17.33 8.56 5.19
C MET A 504 16.60 9.25 6.36
N GLY A 505 16.18 10.50 6.16
CA GLY A 505 15.52 11.35 7.17
C GLY A 505 16.45 11.92 8.23
N GLY A 506 17.71 11.48 8.28
CA GLY A 506 18.68 11.85 9.29
C GLY A 506 19.82 12.70 8.75
N LYS A 507 20.38 13.54 9.63
CA LYS A 507 21.57 14.34 9.31
C LYS A 507 22.78 13.42 9.26
N ILE A 508 23.53 13.47 8.16
CA ILE A 508 24.73 12.66 7.95
C ILE A 508 26.01 13.49 8.00
N LEU A 509 25.97 14.73 7.51
CA LEU A 509 27.03 15.71 7.67
C LEU A 509 26.43 17.05 8.10
N ASP A 510 27.01 17.66 9.13
CA ASP A 510 26.66 18.99 9.61
C ASP A 510 27.29 20.06 8.71
N LYS A 511 26.65 21.21 8.56
CA LYS A 511 27.18 22.35 7.79
C LYS A 511 28.52 22.87 8.34
N GLU A 512 28.78 22.66 9.63
CA GLU A 512 30.04 22.98 10.29
C GLU A 512 31.07 21.84 10.19
N ASP A 513 30.71 20.72 9.56
CA ASP A 513 31.62 19.60 9.33
C ASP A 513 32.69 19.97 8.30
N SER A 514 33.97 19.77 8.65
CA SER A 514 35.10 20.07 7.78
C SER A 514 35.03 19.34 6.43
N VAL A 515 34.51 18.11 6.40
CA VAL A 515 34.33 17.37 5.14
C VAL A 515 33.32 18.07 4.25
N LEU A 516 32.20 18.52 4.81
CA LEU A 516 31.16 19.19 4.05
C LEU A 516 31.58 20.59 3.59
N GLN A 517 32.29 21.33 4.44
CA GLN A 517 32.87 22.62 4.09
C GLN A 517 33.89 22.50 2.94
N ASN A 518 34.78 21.49 3.00
CA ASN A 518 35.74 21.22 1.94
C ASN A 518 35.04 20.83 0.63
N PHE A 519 34.02 19.96 0.69
CA PHE A 519 33.18 19.63 -0.45
C PHE A 519 32.60 20.89 -1.11
N HIS A 520 31.99 21.79 -0.33
CA HIS A 520 31.44 23.04 -0.87
C HIS A 520 32.50 23.96 -1.49
N GLN A 521 33.73 23.99 -0.95
CA GLN A 521 34.82 24.77 -1.53
C GLN A 521 35.29 24.18 -2.86
N THR A 522 35.35 22.86 -2.98
CA THR A 522 35.71 22.16 -4.23
C THR A 522 34.63 22.38 -5.28
N GLU A 523 33.35 22.21 -4.94
CA GLU A 523 32.23 22.42 -5.87
C GLU A 523 32.14 23.86 -6.39
N LYS A 524 32.56 24.86 -5.61
CA LYS A 524 32.61 26.27 -6.08
C LYS A 524 33.69 26.52 -7.14
N LYS A 525 34.70 25.64 -7.24
CA LYS A 525 35.82 25.77 -8.19
C LYS A 525 35.55 25.02 -9.51
N SER A 526 34.65 24.05 -9.50
CA SER A 526 34.18 23.25 -10.65
C SER A 526 33.07 23.99 -11.44
#